data_AF-A0A250XJZ1-F1
#
_entry.id   AF-A0A250XJZ1-F1
#
_cell.length_a   1.000
_cell.length_b   1.000
_cell.length_c   1.000
_cell.angle_alpha   90.00
_cell.angle_beta   90.00
_cell.angle_gamma   90.00
#
_symmetry.space_group_name_H-M   'P 1'
#
loop_
_entity.id
_entity.type
_entity.pdbx_description
1 polymer ?
#
loop_
_entity_poly.entity_id
_entity_poly.type
_entity_poly.pdbx_seq_one_letter_code
_entity_poly.pdbx_strand_id
1 'polypeptide(L)'
;MIVLTRRSFHYVHHQHQCRPHFSKQSSTARRTEIYAINDDDKNVETSIKAIIGRQLDRDRLIIGATALGLTALASVTVTFWQDDISDWILDSRALGIDGSGQLGVGDAFGSLLWGTAMYFASPLQLLLLFIGRFDTDRPSDWLLKQLGMAAKLPVDEVDYSAPAWAHAVTVAVCLASGAAIATSLSLGLGDATWSVSAGLGACLAAVMYDVGRPRRLSVNDAVRLEGQWQDFARFADQRLQRGGRCHESEVFNAFRREFAKYRREEVISDEELRSMIRNWHPDVERTPKGFLKNLSVIARLDPFTGESQGVARLISHSSTANWQ
;
A
#
# COMPACT_ATOMS: atom_id res chain seq x y z
N MET A 1 9.96 8.54 17.84
CA MET A 1 11.22 8.12 17.20
C MET A 1 10.94 6.81 16.48
N ILE A 2 10.57 6.89 15.20
CA ILE A 2 10.07 5.75 14.42
C ILE A 2 11.24 5.15 13.66
N VAL A 3 11.66 3.95 14.05
CA VAL A 3 12.70 3.16 13.39
C VAL A 3 12.02 2.42 12.23
N LEU A 4 12.17 2.95 11.02
CA LEU A 4 11.76 2.25 9.80
C LEU A 4 12.71 1.06 9.59
N THR A 5 12.17 -0.15 9.77
CA THR A 5 12.88 -1.40 9.51
C THR A 5 13.03 -1.60 8.00
N ARG A 6 14.28 -1.59 7.56
CA ARG A 6 14.74 -1.89 6.19
C ARG A 6 14.29 -3.30 5.78
N ARG A 7 13.33 -3.43 4.84
CA ARG A 7 13.14 -4.67 4.07
C ARG A 7 13.94 -4.54 2.78
N SER A 8 14.99 -5.34 2.67
CA SER A 8 15.80 -5.51 1.46
C SER A 8 14.98 -6.25 0.41
N PHE A 9 14.65 -5.59 -0.70
CA PHE A 9 14.19 -6.26 -1.92
C PHE A 9 15.42 -6.77 -2.67
N HIS A 10 15.60 -8.09 -2.70
CA HIS A 10 16.55 -8.73 -3.62
C HIS A 10 15.92 -8.74 -5.02
N TYR A 11 16.41 -7.86 -5.90
CA TYR A 11 16.09 -7.91 -7.33
C TYR A 11 17.10 -8.82 -8.04
N VAL A 12 16.63 -9.90 -8.66
CA VAL A 12 17.42 -10.80 -9.49
C VAL A 12 17.48 -10.22 -10.91
N HIS A 13 18.68 -9.85 -11.34
CA HIS A 13 18.95 -9.37 -12.71
C HIS A 13 18.91 -10.54 -13.71
N HIS A 14 17.92 -10.58 -14.59
CA HIS A 14 18.01 -11.33 -15.85
C HIS A 14 18.23 -10.33 -17.00
N GLN A 15 19.46 -10.30 -17.53
CA GLN A 15 19.80 -9.57 -18.75
C GLN A 15 19.51 -10.46 -19.97
N HIS A 16 18.54 -10.07 -20.81
CA HIS A 16 18.45 -10.55 -22.19
C HIS A 16 18.57 -9.34 -23.14
N GLN A 17 19.65 -9.32 -23.90
CA GLN A 17 19.90 -8.40 -25.01
C GLN A 17 19.00 -8.76 -26.21
N CYS A 18 18.21 -7.79 -26.69
CA CYS A 18 17.64 -7.81 -28.04
C CYS A 18 17.73 -6.38 -28.61
N ARG A 19 18.53 -6.21 -29.66
CA ARG A 19 18.57 -5.00 -30.51
C ARG A 19 17.52 -5.13 -31.62
N PRO A 20 16.74 -4.09 -31.92
CA PRO A 20 16.11 -3.96 -33.23
C PRO A 20 16.80 -2.88 -34.09
N HIS A 21 17.06 -3.27 -35.35
CA HIS A 21 17.34 -2.38 -36.47
C HIS A 21 16.06 -1.61 -36.83
N PHE A 22 16.11 -0.28 -36.93
CA PHE A 22 15.02 0.51 -37.50
C PHE A 22 15.52 1.37 -38.67
N SER A 23 14.91 1.14 -39.83
CA SER A 23 15.08 1.88 -41.08
C SER A 23 14.30 3.20 -41.05
N LYS A 24 14.90 4.26 -41.58
CA LYS A 24 14.30 5.59 -41.75
C LYS A 24 13.19 5.56 -42.81
N GLN A 25 11.99 6.02 -42.46
CA GLN A 25 11.00 6.48 -43.44
C GLN A 25 10.39 7.84 -43.03
N SER A 26 10.41 8.72 -44.03
CA SER A 26 9.90 10.08 -44.21
C SER A 26 8.83 10.63 -43.23
N SER A 27 9.16 11.76 -42.61
CA SER A 27 8.28 12.62 -41.81
C SER A 27 7.90 13.90 -42.57
N THR A 28 6.70 13.99 -43.15
CA THR A 28 6.19 15.32 -43.57
C THR A 28 4.68 15.47 -43.74
N ALA A 29 3.85 14.48 -43.40
CA ALA A 29 2.40 14.58 -43.61
C ALA A 29 1.50 14.37 -42.37
N ARG A 30 2.07 14.21 -41.17
CA ARG A 30 1.33 13.82 -39.94
C ARG A 30 1.19 14.93 -38.88
N ARG A 31 1.23 16.21 -39.27
CA ARG A 31 1.30 17.32 -38.30
C ARG A 31 0.00 18.06 -38.04
N THR A 32 -1.08 17.77 -38.77
CA THR A 32 -2.36 18.50 -38.65
C THR A 32 -3.51 17.68 -38.08
N GLU A 33 -3.44 16.35 -38.03
CA GLU A 33 -4.48 15.51 -37.38
C GLU A 33 -4.26 15.31 -35.86
N ILE A 34 -3.09 15.63 -35.32
CA ILE A 34 -2.75 15.35 -33.90
C ILE A 34 -3.33 16.39 -32.93
N TYR A 35 -3.81 17.53 -33.41
CA TYR A 35 -4.34 18.58 -32.53
C TYR A 35 -5.84 18.46 -32.21
N ALA A 36 -6.60 17.65 -32.95
CA ALA A 36 -8.03 17.45 -32.69
C ALA A 36 -8.34 16.28 -31.74
N ILE A 37 -7.41 15.34 -31.54
CA ILE A 37 -7.62 14.14 -30.69
C ILE A 37 -7.34 14.45 -29.20
N ASN A 38 -6.72 15.59 -28.87
CA ASN A 38 -6.18 15.86 -27.54
C ASN A 38 -7.14 16.60 -26.58
N ASP A 39 -8.31 17.04 -27.05
CA ASP A 39 -9.33 17.66 -26.20
C ASP A 39 -10.39 16.67 -25.70
N ASP A 40 -10.67 15.59 -26.44
CA ASP A 40 -11.56 14.52 -25.97
C ASP A 40 -10.93 13.68 -24.84
N ASP A 41 -9.61 13.48 -24.86
CA ASP A 41 -8.89 12.65 -23.89
C ASP A 41 -8.89 13.26 -22.47
N LYS A 42 -8.87 14.61 -22.38
CA LYS A 42 -8.93 15.33 -21.09
C LYS A 42 -10.30 15.20 -20.42
N ASN A 43 -11.38 15.21 -21.20
CA ASN A 43 -12.73 15.02 -20.65
C ASN A 43 -12.94 13.58 -20.15
N VAL A 44 -12.39 12.59 -20.87
CA VAL A 44 -12.44 11.18 -20.44
C VAL A 44 -11.62 10.97 -19.16
N GLU A 45 -10.42 11.53 -19.04
CA GLU A 45 -9.59 11.40 -17.85
C GLU A 45 -10.23 12.06 -16.61
N THR A 46 -10.93 13.19 -16.81
CA THR A 46 -11.64 13.89 -15.73
C THR A 46 -12.88 13.12 -15.28
N SER A 47 -13.63 12.53 -16.21
CA SER A 47 -14.77 11.66 -15.90
C SER A 47 -14.33 10.36 -15.21
N ILE A 48 -13.23 9.73 -15.64
CA ILE A 48 -12.70 8.51 -15.02
C ILE A 48 -12.20 8.80 -13.60
N LYS A 49 -11.48 9.92 -13.37
CA LYS A 49 -11.06 10.33 -12.03
C LYS A 49 -12.24 10.63 -11.11
N ALA A 50 -13.31 11.23 -11.63
CA ALA A 50 -14.53 11.50 -10.86
C ALA A 50 -15.36 10.24 -10.54
N ILE A 51 -15.29 9.20 -11.38
CA ILE A 51 -15.95 7.90 -11.16
C ILE A 51 -15.13 7.04 -10.20
N ILE A 52 -13.82 6.92 -10.39
CA ILE A 52 -12.91 6.15 -9.53
C ILE A 52 -12.82 6.79 -8.13
N GLY A 53 -12.74 8.13 -8.05
CA GLY A 53 -12.78 8.84 -6.78
C GLY A 53 -14.06 8.59 -5.98
N ARG A 54 -15.21 8.53 -6.66
CA ARG A 54 -16.50 8.19 -6.04
C ARG A 54 -16.59 6.73 -5.59
N GLN A 55 -15.94 5.81 -6.30
CA GLN A 55 -15.93 4.38 -5.96
C GLN A 55 -15.03 4.09 -4.75
N LEU A 56 -13.87 4.76 -4.68
CA LEU A 56 -12.91 4.64 -3.57
C LEU A 56 -13.46 5.22 -2.26
N ASP A 57 -14.28 6.29 -2.34
CA ASP A 57 -15.00 6.82 -1.18
C ASP A 57 -16.17 5.94 -0.76
N ARG A 58 -16.80 5.19 -1.68
CA ARG A 58 -17.91 4.29 -1.35
C ARG A 58 -17.44 3.11 -0.51
N ASP A 59 -16.28 2.54 -0.81
CA ASP A 59 -15.73 1.42 -0.04
C ASP A 59 -15.20 1.87 1.33
N ARG A 60 -14.66 3.10 1.41
CA ARG A 60 -14.29 3.74 2.69
C ARG A 60 -15.52 4.11 3.53
N LEU A 61 -16.60 4.54 2.89
CA LEU A 61 -17.86 4.83 3.54
C LEU A 61 -18.54 3.54 3.99
N ILE A 62 -18.44 2.44 3.24
CA ILE A 62 -18.98 1.14 3.66
C ILE A 62 -18.18 0.57 4.82
N ILE A 63 -16.84 0.58 4.79
CA ILE A 63 -16.02 0.04 5.90
C ILE A 63 -16.09 0.94 7.13
N GLY A 64 -16.05 2.26 6.93
CA GLY A 64 -16.24 3.24 8.00
C GLY A 64 -17.65 3.19 8.58
N ALA A 65 -18.69 3.05 7.76
CA ALA A 65 -20.08 2.92 8.22
C ALA A 65 -20.43 1.53 8.71
N THR A 66 -19.70 0.46 8.38
CA THR A 66 -19.87 -0.83 9.05
C THR A 66 -19.13 -0.87 10.38
N ALA A 67 -17.96 -0.23 10.52
CA ALA A 67 -17.28 -0.10 11.79
C ALA A 67 -18.01 0.87 12.73
N LEU A 68 -18.36 2.07 12.27
CA LEU A 68 -19.22 3.00 12.99
C LEU A 68 -20.63 2.48 13.12
N GLY A 69 -21.13 1.70 12.16
CA GLY A 69 -22.43 1.05 12.22
C GLY A 69 -22.45 -0.07 13.25
N LEU A 70 -21.43 -0.91 13.35
CA LEU A 70 -21.31 -1.93 14.40
C LEU A 70 -21.05 -1.30 15.76
N THR A 71 -20.27 -0.20 15.83
CA THR A 71 -20.00 0.51 17.08
C THR A 71 -21.21 1.33 17.53
N ALA A 72 -21.92 1.98 16.60
CA ALA A 72 -23.16 2.71 16.88
C ALA A 72 -24.31 1.74 17.11
N LEU A 73 -24.38 0.60 16.42
CA LEU A 73 -25.35 -0.45 16.71
C LEU A 73 -25.03 -1.05 18.08
N ALA A 74 -23.77 -1.36 18.41
CA ALA A 74 -23.37 -1.79 19.75
C ALA A 74 -23.67 -0.72 20.82
N SER A 75 -23.42 0.56 20.54
CA SER A 75 -23.71 1.68 21.45
C SER A 75 -25.20 1.95 21.59
N VAL A 76 -25.98 1.87 20.50
CA VAL A 76 -27.43 2.05 20.45
C VAL A 76 -28.12 0.85 21.07
N THR A 77 -27.63 -0.37 20.87
CA THR A 77 -28.09 -1.53 21.63
C THR A 77 -27.80 -1.31 23.12
N VAL A 78 -26.58 -0.89 23.49
CA VAL A 78 -26.24 -0.64 24.90
C VAL A 78 -27.02 0.53 25.54
N THR A 79 -27.44 1.54 24.77
CA THR A 79 -28.10 2.76 25.30
C THR A 79 -29.63 2.78 25.17
N PHE A 80 -30.20 2.28 24.06
CA PHE A 80 -31.66 2.20 23.89
C PHE A 80 -32.27 0.96 24.54
N TRP A 81 -31.47 -0.08 24.72
CA TRP A 81 -31.91 -1.33 25.33
C TRP A 81 -31.14 -1.57 26.64
N GLN A 82 -30.72 -0.54 27.37
CA GLN A 82 -29.96 -0.76 28.60
C GLN A 82 -30.75 -1.60 29.63
N ASP A 83 -32.08 -1.43 29.66
CA ASP A 83 -33.00 -2.23 30.48
C ASP A 83 -33.34 -3.58 29.82
N ASP A 84 -33.59 -3.63 28.50
CA ASP A 84 -33.91 -4.90 27.80
C ASP A 84 -32.67 -5.79 27.55
N ILE A 85 -31.46 -5.24 27.43
CA ILE A 85 -30.18 -5.97 27.31
C ILE A 85 -29.66 -6.32 28.68
N SER A 86 -29.85 -5.50 29.71
CA SER A 86 -29.60 -5.99 31.06
C SER A 86 -30.58 -7.13 31.35
N ASP A 87 -31.86 -7.04 31.02
CA ASP A 87 -32.78 -8.17 31.14
C ASP A 87 -32.49 -9.32 30.15
N TRP A 88 -31.92 -9.11 28.96
CA TRP A 88 -31.61 -10.20 28.00
C TRP A 88 -30.22 -10.82 28.17
N ILE A 89 -29.27 -10.08 28.75
CA ILE A 89 -27.96 -10.57 29.21
C ILE A 89 -28.07 -11.12 30.65
N LEU A 90 -28.98 -10.63 31.49
CA LEU A 90 -29.22 -11.17 32.84
C LEU A 90 -30.33 -12.24 32.87
N ASP A 91 -31.23 -12.28 31.88
CA ASP A 91 -32.11 -13.44 31.65
C ASP A 91 -31.24 -14.57 31.11
N SER A 92 -30.72 -15.32 32.06
CA SER A 92 -30.02 -16.59 31.94
C SER A 92 -30.55 -17.51 30.83
N ARG A 93 -31.83 -17.40 30.44
CA ARG A 93 -32.43 -18.19 29.36
C ARG A 93 -32.08 -17.72 27.95
N ALA A 94 -31.86 -16.43 27.71
CA ALA A 94 -31.49 -15.89 26.40
C ALA A 94 -29.99 -16.04 26.08
N LEU A 95 -29.15 -16.11 27.13
CA LEU A 95 -27.72 -16.43 27.04
C LEU A 95 -27.40 -17.93 27.01
N GLY A 96 -28.39 -18.82 27.16
CA GLY A 96 -28.16 -20.28 27.13
C GLY A 96 -27.63 -20.89 28.43
N ILE A 97 -27.90 -20.26 29.58
CA ILE A 97 -27.46 -20.73 30.93
C ILE A 97 -28.25 -21.97 31.42
N ASP A 98 -29.29 -22.40 30.71
CA ASP A 98 -29.84 -23.75 30.93
C ASP A 98 -28.89 -24.77 30.30
N GLY A 99 -28.06 -25.41 31.13
CA GLY A 99 -26.97 -26.36 30.82
C GLY A 99 -27.33 -27.59 29.95
N SER A 100 -27.96 -27.34 28.81
CA SER A 100 -28.53 -28.27 27.84
C SER A 100 -27.78 -28.26 26.51
N GLY A 101 -26.66 -27.55 26.42
CA GLY A 101 -25.77 -27.57 25.25
C GLY A 101 -26.33 -26.87 24.01
N GLN A 102 -27.33 -26.01 24.15
CA GLN A 102 -27.84 -25.19 23.05
C GLN A 102 -27.04 -23.89 22.96
N LEU A 103 -26.55 -23.57 21.76
CA LEU A 103 -25.84 -22.32 21.47
C LEU A 103 -26.75 -21.12 21.78
N GLY A 104 -26.43 -20.38 22.83
CA GLY A 104 -27.16 -19.18 23.23
C GLY A 104 -26.88 -18.01 22.28
N VAL A 105 -27.68 -16.94 22.35
CA VAL A 105 -27.40 -15.76 21.53
C VAL A 105 -26.09 -15.08 21.94
N GLY A 106 -25.73 -15.20 23.23
CA GLY A 106 -24.42 -14.77 23.74
C GLY A 106 -23.25 -15.48 23.05
N ASP A 107 -23.36 -16.78 22.79
CA ASP A 107 -22.33 -17.54 22.08
C ASP A 107 -22.23 -17.10 20.62
N ALA A 108 -23.35 -16.86 19.96
CA ALA A 108 -23.38 -16.36 18.59
C ALA A 108 -22.73 -14.96 18.49
N PHE A 109 -23.06 -14.07 19.43
CA PHE A 109 -22.50 -12.73 19.46
C PHE A 109 -21.00 -12.73 19.80
N GLY A 110 -20.59 -13.51 20.80
CA GLY A 110 -19.18 -13.72 21.12
C GLY A 110 -18.39 -14.29 19.94
N SER A 111 -18.97 -15.25 19.21
CA SER A 111 -18.38 -15.83 18.00
C SER A 111 -18.17 -14.80 16.90
N LEU A 112 -19.14 -13.91 16.68
CA LEU A 112 -19.04 -12.83 15.70
C LEU A 112 -17.98 -11.80 16.11
N LEU A 113 -17.91 -11.43 17.38
CA LEU A 113 -16.89 -10.51 17.89
C LEU A 113 -15.48 -11.11 17.70
N TRP A 114 -15.26 -12.33 18.18
CA TRP A 114 -13.96 -13.00 18.01
C TRP A 114 -13.63 -13.23 16.53
N GLY A 115 -14.59 -13.62 15.71
CA GLY A 115 -14.37 -13.81 14.28
C GLY A 115 -14.00 -12.52 13.55
N THR A 116 -14.64 -11.41 13.93
CA THR A 116 -14.28 -10.08 13.43
C THR A 116 -12.89 -9.66 13.90
N ALA A 117 -12.58 -9.84 15.18
CA ALA A 117 -11.25 -9.55 15.72
C ALA A 117 -10.16 -10.34 14.97
N MET A 118 -10.36 -11.65 14.75
CA MET A 118 -9.43 -12.54 14.03
C MET A 118 -9.18 -12.12 12.58
N TYR A 119 -10.17 -11.51 11.94
CA TYR A 119 -10.00 -11.00 10.58
C TYR A 119 -8.97 -9.88 10.51
N PHE A 120 -8.89 -9.04 11.55
CA PHE A 120 -8.00 -7.87 11.60
C PHE A 120 -6.71 -8.11 12.37
N ALA A 121 -6.73 -8.87 13.46
CA ALA A 121 -5.59 -9.13 14.33
C ALA A 121 -5.63 -10.55 14.91
N SER A 122 -4.49 -11.24 14.89
CA SER A 122 -4.38 -12.54 15.59
C SER A 122 -4.20 -12.32 17.09
N PRO A 123 -4.48 -13.32 17.95
CA PRO A 123 -4.22 -13.22 19.39
C PRO A 123 -2.77 -12.86 19.70
N LEU A 124 -1.83 -13.40 18.90
CA LEU A 124 -0.42 -13.05 18.98
C LEU A 124 -0.20 -11.56 18.69
N GLN A 125 -0.84 -11.00 17.65
CA GLN A 125 -0.72 -9.58 17.32
C GLN A 125 -1.34 -8.68 18.40
N LEU A 126 -2.45 -9.10 19.01
CA LEU A 126 -3.03 -8.43 20.17
C LEU A 126 -2.04 -8.41 21.36
N LEU A 127 -1.32 -9.51 21.59
CA LEU A 127 -0.28 -9.57 22.62
C LEU A 127 0.95 -8.73 22.27
N LEU A 128 1.36 -8.72 20.99
CA LEU A 128 2.47 -7.89 20.50
C LEU A 128 2.18 -6.39 20.64
N LEU A 129 0.92 -5.98 20.48
CA LEU A 129 0.49 -4.60 20.73
C LEU A 129 0.82 -4.15 22.17
N PHE A 130 0.56 -5.01 23.16
CA PHE A 130 0.91 -4.74 24.56
C PHE A 130 2.43 -4.69 24.81
N ILE A 131 3.22 -5.39 23.99
CA ILE A 131 4.69 -5.36 24.04
C ILE A 131 5.25 -4.14 23.26
N GLY A 132 4.39 -3.38 22.55
CA GLY A 132 4.80 -2.26 21.71
C GLY A 132 5.42 -2.68 20.38
N ARG A 133 5.19 -3.92 19.95
CA ARG A 133 5.65 -4.44 18.65
C ARG A 133 4.49 -4.48 17.66
N PHE A 134 4.68 -3.87 16.50
CA PHE A 134 3.70 -3.87 15.43
C PHE A 134 4.18 -4.77 14.29
N ASP A 135 3.38 -5.78 13.99
CA ASP A 135 3.47 -6.55 12.77
C ASP A 135 2.62 -5.91 11.66
N THR A 136 3.09 -5.97 10.42
CA THR A 136 2.47 -5.24 9.31
C THR A 136 1.36 -6.05 8.63
N ASP A 137 1.48 -7.38 8.59
CA ASP A 137 0.59 -8.25 7.79
C ASP A 137 -0.66 -8.65 8.59
N ARG A 138 -1.87 -8.56 7.99
CA ARG A 138 -3.10 -9.01 8.66
C ARG A 138 -3.19 -10.55 8.59
N PRO A 139 -3.82 -11.22 9.58
CA PRO A 139 -4.05 -12.66 9.50
C PRO A 139 -4.87 -13.03 8.26
N SER A 140 -5.86 -12.21 7.92
CA SER A 140 -6.67 -12.37 6.70
C SER A 140 -5.84 -12.24 5.42
N ASP A 141 -4.85 -11.34 5.37
CA ASP A 141 -3.98 -11.19 4.19
C ASP A 141 -3.04 -12.38 4.03
N TRP A 142 -2.51 -12.88 5.13
CA TRP A 142 -1.74 -14.10 5.11
C TRP A 142 -2.59 -15.27 4.58
N LEU A 143 -3.83 -15.44 5.05
CA LEU A 143 -4.75 -16.46 4.56
C LEU A 143 -5.06 -16.27 3.07
N LEU A 144 -5.39 -15.06 2.63
CA LEU A 144 -5.62 -14.77 1.21
C LEU A 144 -4.39 -15.08 0.35
N LYS A 145 -3.18 -14.80 0.86
CA LYS A 145 -1.93 -15.15 0.20
C LYS A 145 -1.76 -16.65 0.08
N GLN A 146 -1.98 -17.41 1.16
CA GLN A 146 -1.91 -18.87 1.15
C GLN A 146 -2.93 -19.49 0.19
N LEU A 147 -4.18 -19.02 0.21
CA LEU A 147 -5.23 -19.49 -0.69
C LEU A 147 -4.90 -19.19 -2.17
N GLY A 148 -4.37 -18.00 -2.43
CA GLY A 148 -3.91 -17.63 -3.77
C GLY A 148 -2.76 -18.52 -4.26
N MET A 149 -1.75 -18.75 -3.41
CA MET A 149 -0.63 -19.63 -3.74
C MET A 149 -1.08 -21.08 -3.95
N ALA A 150 -1.99 -21.58 -3.11
CA ALA A 150 -2.56 -22.92 -3.25
C ALA A 150 -3.36 -23.08 -4.56
N ALA A 151 -4.07 -22.03 -4.98
CA ALA A 151 -4.79 -21.97 -6.25
C ALA A 151 -3.88 -21.64 -7.45
N LYS A 152 -2.56 -21.53 -7.26
CA LYS A 152 -1.56 -21.13 -8.28
C LYS A 152 -1.89 -19.79 -8.96
N LEU A 153 -2.49 -18.87 -8.22
CA LEU A 153 -2.75 -17.51 -8.66
C LEU A 153 -1.46 -16.66 -8.57
N PRO A 154 -1.32 -15.59 -9.37
CA PRO A 154 -0.12 -14.76 -9.40
C PRO A 154 -0.06 -13.79 -8.20
N VAL A 155 0.08 -14.31 -6.99
CA VAL A 155 -0.04 -13.51 -5.76
C VAL A 155 1.07 -12.46 -5.59
N ASP A 156 2.19 -12.63 -6.30
CA ASP A 156 3.32 -11.70 -6.26
C ASP A 156 3.25 -10.61 -7.34
N GLU A 157 2.23 -10.63 -8.21
CA GLU A 157 2.00 -9.57 -9.20
C GLU A 157 1.37 -8.32 -8.54
N VAL A 158 1.76 -7.13 -9.01
CA VAL A 158 1.36 -5.84 -8.44
C VAL A 158 -0.13 -5.57 -8.62
N ASP A 159 -0.74 -6.14 -9.66
CA ASP A 159 -2.15 -6.01 -10.00
C ASP A 159 -3.03 -7.14 -9.43
N TYR A 160 -2.46 -8.05 -8.65
CA TYR A 160 -3.20 -9.17 -8.09
C TYR A 160 -4.32 -8.70 -7.15
N SER A 161 -5.54 -9.12 -7.45
CA SER A 161 -6.70 -8.99 -6.59
C SER A 161 -7.24 -10.37 -6.27
N ALA A 162 -7.41 -10.66 -4.97
CA ALA A 162 -7.89 -11.96 -4.55
C ALA A 162 -9.34 -12.18 -5.03
N PRO A 163 -9.65 -13.36 -5.59
CA PRO A 163 -10.99 -13.63 -6.08
C PRO A 163 -12.01 -13.69 -4.93
N ALA A 164 -13.28 -13.40 -5.23
CA ALA A 164 -14.34 -13.33 -4.22
C ALA A 164 -14.48 -14.61 -3.38
N TRP A 165 -14.22 -15.79 -3.97
CA TRP A 165 -14.24 -17.05 -3.24
C TRP A 165 -13.16 -17.11 -2.16
N ALA A 166 -11.97 -16.57 -2.41
CA ALA A 166 -10.87 -16.57 -1.44
C ALA A 166 -11.21 -15.65 -0.26
N HIS A 167 -11.86 -14.52 -0.53
CA HIS A 167 -12.42 -13.66 0.53
C HIS A 167 -13.47 -14.40 1.35
N ALA A 168 -14.40 -15.10 0.72
CA ALA A 168 -15.44 -15.86 1.42
C ALA A 168 -14.83 -16.96 2.31
N VAL A 169 -13.84 -17.70 1.80
CA VAL A 169 -13.13 -18.73 2.58
C VAL A 169 -12.37 -18.11 3.75
N THR A 170 -11.65 -17.01 3.54
CA THR A 170 -10.94 -16.31 4.63
C THR A 170 -11.91 -15.84 5.71
N VAL A 171 -13.03 -15.21 5.35
CA VAL A 171 -14.06 -14.80 6.32
C VAL A 171 -14.62 -16.02 7.05
N ALA A 172 -14.94 -17.11 6.35
CA ALA A 172 -15.44 -18.33 6.96
C ALA A 172 -14.43 -18.95 7.95
N VAL A 173 -13.14 -18.98 7.62
CA VAL A 173 -12.08 -19.47 8.51
C VAL A 173 -11.95 -18.58 9.75
N CYS A 174 -11.98 -17.26 9.59
CA CYS A 174 -11.95 -16.33 10.72
C CYS A 174 -13.18 -16.49 11.62
N LEU A 175 -14.38 -16.59 11.04
CA LEU A 175 -15.62 -16.82 11.78
C LEU A 175 -15.62 -18.17 12.51
N ALA A 176 -15.19 -19.25 11.86
CA ALA A 176 -15.07 -20.58 12.46
C ALA A 176 -14.07 -20.58 13.63
N SER A 177 -12.94 -19.88 13.47
CA SER A 177 -11.94 -19.72 14.52
C SER A 177 -12.49 -18.89 15.69
N GLY A 178 -13.23 -17.82 15.38
CA GLY A 178 -13.90 -16.99 16.37
C GLY A 178 -14.96 -17.77 17.16
N ALA A 179 -15.74 -18.60 16.47
CA ALA A 179 -16.69 -19.51 17.11
C ALA A 179 -16.00 -20.53 18.00
N ALA A 180 -14.89 -21.14 17.54
CA ALA A 180 -14.12 -22.07 18.37
C ALA A 180 -13.61 -21.42 19.66
N ILE A 181 -13.14 -20.16 19.60
CA ILE A 181 -12.68 -19.41 20.79
C ILE A 181 -13.85 -19.08 21.70
N ALA A 182 -14.95 -18.55 21.15
CA ALA A 182 -16.15 -18.23 21.90
C ALA A 182 -16.70 -19.46 22.64
N THR A 183 -16.87 -20.58 21.94
CA THR A 183 -17.32 -21.84 22.53
C THR A 183 -16.34 -22.36 23.57
N SER A 184 -15.02 -22.24 23.36
CA SER A 184 -14.02 -22.66 24.34
C SER A 184 -14.10 -21.83 25.64
N LEU A 185 -14.34 -20.52 25.52
CA LEU A 185 -14.51 -19.63 26.68
C LEU A 185 -15.82 -19.92 27.41
N SER A 186 -16.93 -20.05 26.68
CA SER A 186 -18.24 -20.36 27.27
C SER A 186 -18.25 -21.72 27.97
N LEU A 187 -17.69 -22.76 27.34
CA LEU A 187 -17.58 -24.09 27.96
C LEU A 187 -16.62 -24.12 29.15
N GLY A 188 -15.51 -23.38 29.08
CA GLY A 188 -14.49 -23.35 30.12
C GLY A 188 -14.89 -22.56 31.37
N LEU A 189 -15.70 -21.51 31.19
CA LEU A 189 -16.10 -20.58 32.26
C LEU A 189 -17.57 -20.73 32.67
N GLY A 190 -18.32 -21.58 31.97
CA GLY A 190 -19.72 -21.89 32.26
C GLY A 190 -20.72 -20.81 31.85
N ASP A 191 -20.28 -19.73 31.21
CA ASP A 191 -21.11 -18.60 30.78
C ASP A 191 -20.46 -17.84 29.60
N ALA A 192 -21.32 -17.29 28.72
CA ALA A 192 -20.94 -16.50 27.55
C ALA A 192 -20.45 -15.08 27.89
N THR A 193 -20.68 -14.58 29.11
CA THR A 193 -20.25 -13.22 29.53
C THR A 193 -18.77 -12.94 29.24
N TRP A 194 -17.90 -13.91 29.49
CA TRP A 194 -16.46 -13.77 29.24
C TRP A 194 -16.11 -13.79 27.76
N SER A 195 -16.80 -14.61 26.97
CA SER A 195 -16.64 -14.65 25.52
C SER A 195 -17.00 -13.31 24.88
N VAL A 196 -18.14 -12.72 25.28
CA VAL A 196 -18.62 -11.43 24.77
C VAL A 196 -17.72 -10.27 25.21
N SER A 197 -17.41 -10.15 26.51
CA SER A 197 -16.60 -9.05 27.03
C SER A 197 -15.16 -9.08 26.50
N ALA A 198 -14.52 -10.25 26.47
CA ALA A 198 -13.18 -10.39 25.90
C ALA A 198 -13.18 -10.20 24.37
N GLY A 199 -14.22 -10.68 23.67
CA GLY A 199 -14.39 -10.45 22.23
C GLY A 199 -14.54 -8.97 21.89
N LEU A 200 -15.28 -8.20 22.70
CA LEU A 200 -15.42 -6.77 22.52
C LEU A 200 -14.09 -6.03 22.70
N GLY A 201 -13.34 -6.39 23.75
CA GLY A 201 -11.99 -5.87 23.98
C GLY A 201 -11.02 -6.20 22.83
N ALA A 202 -11.09 -7.44 22.32
CA ALA A 202 -10.31 -7.89 21.17
C ALA A 202 -10.67 -7.11 19.88
N CYS A 203 -11.95 -6.86 19.62
CA CYS A 203 -12.40 -6.03 18.50
C CYS A 203 -11.84 -4.60 18.59
N LEU A 204 -11.94 -3.96 19.76
CA LEU A 204 -11.43 -2.60 19.96
C LEU A 204 -9.92 -2.54 19.75
N ALA A 205 -9.18 -3.51 20.30
CA ALA A 205 -7.74 -3.62 20.09
C ALA A 205 -7.40 -3.89 18.62
N ALA A 206 -8.17 -4.72 17.91
CA ALA A 206 -7.99 -4.98 16.49
C ALA A 206 -8.25 -3.73 15.63
N VAL A 207 -9.24 -2.90 15.97
CA VAL A 207 -9.50 -1.61 15.32
C VAL A 207 -8.33 -0.65 15.57
N MET A 208 -7.86 -0.52 16.80
CA MET A 208 -6.70 0.31 17.12
C MET A 208 -5.45 -0.13 16.37
N TYR A 209 -5.25 -1.45 16.29
CA TYR A 209 -4.19 -2.03 15.50
C TYR A 209 -4.35 -1.64 14.03
N ASP A 210 -5.55 -1.74 13.46
CA ASP A 210 -5.79 -1.44 12.06
C ASP A 210 -5.56 0.03 11.71
N VAL A 211 -5.94 0.95 12.61
CA VAL A 211 -5.66 2.39 12.48
C VAL A 211 -4.16 2.67 12.50
N GLY A 212 -3.38 1.90 13.25
CA GLY A 212 -1.92 2.03 13.32
C GLY A 212 -1.17 1.44 12.12
N ARG A 213 -1.81 0.60 11.29
CA ARG A 213 -1.15 -0.03 10.14
C ARG A 213 -1.01 0.95 8.97
N PRO A 214 0.09 0.86 8.18
CA PRO A 214 0.19 1.55 6.90
C PRO A 214 -0.99 1.19 5.99
N ARG A 215 -1.55 2.20 5.32
CA ARG A 215 -2.70 1.99 4.41
C ARG A 215 -2.29 1.10 3.24
N ARG A 216 -3.18 0.17 2.87
CA ARG A 216 -3.06 -0.58 1.62
C ARG A 216 -3.12 0.39 0.45
N LEU A 217 -2.17 0.23 -0.46
CA LEU A 217 -2.28 0.86 -1.75
C LEU A 217 -3.39 0.13 -2.51
N SER A 218 -4.24 0.89 -3.21
CA SER A 218 -5.15 0.28 -4.17
C SER A 218 -4.35 -0.39 -5.28
N VAL A 219 -4.91 -1.40 -5.94
CA VAL A 219 -4.25 -2.06 -7.08
C VAL A 219 -3.83 -1.02 -8.13
N ASN A 220 -4.71 -0.08 -8.45
CA ASN A 220 -4.42 1.00 -9.40
C ASN A 220 -3.28 1.92 -8.92
N ASP A 221 -3.24 2.23 -7.61
CA ASP A 221 -2.15 3.03 -7.05
C ASP A 221 -0.83 2.28 -7.07
N ALA A 222 -0.83 0.98 -6.76
CA ALA A 222 0.35 0.14 -6.77
C ALA A 222 0.93 0.02 -8.19
N VAL A 223 0.09 -0.27 -9.18
CA VAL A 223 0.48 -0.30 -10.60
C VAL A 223 1.02 1.05 -11.06
N ARG A 224 0.38 2.15 -10.65
CA ARG A 224 0.83 3.51 -10.97
C ARG A 224 2.22 3.79 -10.39
N LEU A 225 2.42 3.55 -9.10
CA LEU A 225 3.70 3.81 -8.43
C LEU A 225 4.82 2.91 -8.98
N GLU A 226 4.52 1.64 -9.26
CA GLU A 226 5.47 0.72 -9.88
C GLU A 226 5.85 1.20 -11.29
N GLY A 227 4.88 1.63 -12.10
CA GLY A 227 5.17 2.20 -13.42
C GLY A 227 6.04 3.46 -13.34
N GLN A 228 5.77 4.36 -12.39
CA GLN A 228 6.60 5.55 -12.14
C GLN A 228 8.02 5.16 -11.72
N TRP A 229 8.16 4.16 -10.84
CA TRP A 229 9.44 3.64 -10.40
C TRP A 229 10.23 3.03 -11.55
N GLN A 230 9.60 2.22 -12.41
CA GLN A 230 10.25 1.60 -13.57
C GLN A 230 10.75 2.63 -14.58
N ASP A 231 9.96 3.68 -14.84
CA ASP A 231 10.40 4.78 -15.70
C ASP A 231 11.57 5.56 -15.09
N PHE A 232 11.53 5.80 -13.77
CA PHE A 232 12.63 6.42 -13.06
C PHE A 232 13.88 5.55 -13.07
N ALA A 233 13.77 4.24 -12.84
CA ALA A 233 14.89 3.32 -12.89
C ALA A 233 15.52 3.28 -14.29
N ARG A 234 14.69 3.24 -15.34
CA ARG A 234 15.16 3.33 -16.73
C ARG A 234 15.88 4.64 -17.02
N PHE A 235 15.37 5.76 -16.52
CA PHE A 235 16.06 7.05 -16.60
C PHE A 235 17.40 7.00 -15.87
N ALA A 236 17.40 6.50 -14.63
CA ALA A 236 18.56 6.46 -13.77
C ALA A 236 19.69 5.63 -14.39
N ASP A 237 19.38 4.45 -14.92
CA ASP A 237 20.36 3.57 -15.55
C ASP A 237 20.98 4.17 -16.83
N GLN A 238 20.26 5.07 -17.51
CA GLN A 238 20.73 5.71 -18.74
C GLN A 238 21.46 7.05 -18.49
N ARG A 239 21.06 7.79 -17.46
CA ARG A 239 21.42 9.21 -17.29
C ARG A 239 22.11 9.51 -15.98
N LEU A 240 21.99 8.66 -14.96
CA LEU A 240 22.61 8.89 -13.67
C LEU A 240 23.89 8.07 -13.54
N GLN A 241 24.94 8.72 -13.07
CA GLN A 241 26.20 8.08 -12.73
C GLN A 241 26.38 8.07 -11.22
N ARG A 242 26.77 6.91 -10.69
CA ARG A 242 27.07 6.67 -9.26
C ARG A 242 28.43 7.25 -8.89
N GLY A 243 28.52 8.58 -8.92
CA GLY A 243 29.74 9.33 -8.64
C GLY A 243 29.58 10.80 -8.96
N GLY A 244 30.45 11.63 -8.39
CA GLY A 244 30.41 13.09 -8.60
C GLY A 244 29.41 13.81 -7.70
N ARG A 245 28.97 14.99 -8.15
CA ARG A 245 28.05 15.86 -7.42
C ARG A 245 27.16 16.62 -8.39
N CYS A 246 25.85 16.58 -8.17
CA CYS A 246 24.86 17.36 -8.92
C CYS A 246 23.85 18.01 -7.99
N HIS A 247 23.13 19.01 -8.50
CA HIS A 247 22.01 19.60 -7.74
C HIS A 247 20.74 18.77 -7.94
N GLU A 248 19.88 18.66 -6.92
CA GLU A 248 18.65 17.84 -7.02
C GLU A 248 17.73 18.29 -8.17
N SER A 249 17.62 19.61 -8.38
CA SER A 249 16.84 20.16 -9.49
C SER A 249 17.40 19.80 -10.89
N GLU A 250 18.69 19.51 -11.03
CA GLU A 250 19.26 19.07 -12.31
C GLU A 250 18.74 17.68 -12.68
N VAL A 251 18.69 16.78 -11.68
CA VAL A 251 18.14 15.43 -11.84
C VAL A 251 16.64 15.51 -12.15
N PHE A 252 15.89 16.29 -11.39
CA PHE A 252 14.44 16.42 -11.58
C PHE A 252 14.10 17.00 -12.95
N ASN A 253 14.79 18.07 -13.36
CA ASN A 253 14.61 18.66 -14.68
C ASN A 253 14.99 17.70 -15.80
N ALA A 254 16.07 16.93 -15.64
CA ALA A 254 16.47 15.93 -16.63
C ALA A 254 15.42 14.82 -16.76
N PHE A 255 14.90 14.31 -15.65
CA PHE A 255 13.84 13.29 -15.65
C PHE A 255 12.54 13.81 -16.31
N ARG A 256 12.07 14.99 -15.89
CA ARG A 256 10.84 15.63 -16.42
C ARG A 256 10.95 16.02 -17.89
N ARG A 257 12.17 16.27 -18.40
CA ARG A 257 12.43 16.50 -19.83
C ARG A 257 12.35 15.21 -20.65
N GLU A 258 12.85 14.11 -20.12
CA GLU A 258 12.87 12.81 -20.80
C GLU A 258 11.46 12.19 -20.88
N PHE A 259 10.68 12.32 -19.80
CA PHE A 259 9.32 11.79 -19.71
C PHE A 259 8.29 12.92 -19.71
N ALA A 260 7.76 13.25 -20.89
CA ALA A 260 6.79 14.35 -21.05
C ALA A 260 5.54 14.21 -20.14
N LYS A 261 5.15 12.98 -19.80
CA LYS A 261 4.03 12.69 -18.89
C LYS A 261 4.26 13.17 -17.44
N TYR A 262 5.51 13.35 -17.02
CA TYR A 262 5.88 13.81 -15.68
C TYR A 262 6.33 15.28 -15.66
N ARG A 263 6.08 16.03 -16.73
CA ARG A 263 6.54 17.43 -16.85
C ARG A 263 5.99 18.34 -15.75
N ARG A 264 4.79 18.06 -15.24
CA ARG A 264 4.16 18.82 -14.15
C ARG A 264 4.54 18.20 -12.80
N GLU A 265 4.89 19.06 -11.85
CA GLU A 265 5.21 18.68 -10.47
C GLU A 265 4.02 18.03 -9.74
N GLU A 266 2.79 18.35 -10.14
CA GLU A 266 1.57 17.76 -9.60
C GLU A 266 1.44 16.24 -9.85
N VAL A 267 2.14 15.69 -10.86
CA VAL A 267 2.05 14.26 -11.20
C VAL A 267 3.03 13.43 -10.38
N ILE A 268 4.26 13.94 -10.22
CA ILE A 268 5.28 13.38 -9.34
C ILE A 268 5.98 14.55 -8.65
N SER A 269 5.82 14.58 -7.33
CA SER A 269 6.42 15.61 -6.47
C SER A 269 7.93 15.46 -6.38
N ASP A 270 8.62 16.56 -6.06
CA ASP A 270 10.07 16.56 -5.84
C ASP A 270 10.48 15.64 -4.66
N GLU A 271 9.62 15.48 -3.66
CA GLU A 271 9.85 14.54 -2.53
C GLU A 271 9.78 13.08 -2.98
N GLU A 272 8.83 12.72 -3.84
CA GLU A 272 8.75 11.37 -4.40
C GLU A 272 9.98 11.04 -5.24
N LEU A 273 10.41 11.95 -6.13
CA LEU A 273 11.64 11.79 -6.90
C LEU A 273 12.87 11.63 -6.00
N ARG A 274 12.94 12.40 -4.91
CA ARG A 274 14.01 12.27 -3.92
C ARG A 274 14.01 10.89 -3.25
N SER A 275 12.83 10.39 -2.89
CA SER A 275 12.68 9.05 -2.34
C SER A 275 13.10 7.97 -3.34
N MET A 276 12.73 8.13 -4.62
CA MET A 276 13.15 7.23 -5.70
C MET A 276 14.67 7.23 -5.89
N ILE A 277 15.33 8.40 -5.89
CA ILE A 277 16.81 8.48 -5.97
C ILE A 277 17.46 7.70 -4.83
N ARG A 278 16.97 7.87 -3.60
CA ARG A 278 17.50 7.18 -2.41
C ARG A 278 17.28 5.66 -2.48
N ASN A 279 16.16 5.23 -3.04
CA ASN A 279 15.90 3.80 -3.25
C ASN A 279 16.81 3.20 -4.33
N TRP A 280 17.12 3.95 -5.39
CA TRP A 280 18.00 3.48 -6.48
C TRP A 280 19.49 3.50 -6.11
N HIS A 281 19.92 4.49 -5.32
CA HIS A 281 21.29 4.61 -4.82
C HIS A 281 21.30 5.01 -3.33
N PRO A 282 21.36 4.01 -2.41
CA PRO A 282 21.31 4.24 -0.97
C PRO A 282 22.42 5.12 -0.40
N ASP A 283 23.57 5.21 -1.08
CA ASP A 283 24.73 5.99 -0.64
C ASP A 283 24.69 7.46 -1.10
N VAL A 284 23.56 7.92 -1.66
CA VAL A 284 23.36 9.35 -1.95
C VAL A 284 23.14 10.11 -0.65
N GLU A 285 23.99 11.10 -0.40
CA GLU A 285 23.80 12.06 0.68
C GLU A 285 23.33 13.42 0.14
N ARG A 286 22.26 13.95 0.73
CA ARG A 286 21.81 15.32 0.46
C ARG A 286 22.51 16.31 1.38
N THR A 287 23.10 17.35 0.80
CA THR A 287 23.59 18.50 1.55
C THR A 287 22.46 19.48 1.85
N PRO A 288 22.56 20.32 2.91
CA PRO A 288 21.56 21.34 3.22
C PRO A 288 21.27 22.32 2.06
N LYS A 289 22.25 22.49 1.15
CA LYS A 289 22.15 23.35 -0.04
C LYS A 289 21.48 22.68 -1.25
N GLY A 290 20.90 21.49 -1.11
CA GLY A 290 20.20 20.80 -2.21
C GLY A 290 21.10 20.00 -3.17
N PHE A 291 22.41 19.92 -2.91
CA PHE A 291 23.32 19.08 -3.71
C PHE A 291 23.28 17.63 -3.23
N LEU A 292 23.32 16.71 -4.18
CA LEU A 292 23.45 15.26 -3.99
C LEU A 292 24.90 14.86 -4.18
N LYS A 293 25.50 14.22 -3.17
CA LYS A 293 26.83 13.60 -3.27
C LYS A 293 26.72 12.20 -3.87
N ASN A 294 27.81 11.74 -4.51
CA ASN A 294 27.91 10.41 -5.14
C ASN A 294 26.89 10.20 -6.26
N LEU A 295 26.40 11.29 -6.84
CA LEU A 295 25.44 11.29 -7.93
C LEU A 295 25.80 12.41 -8.90
N SER A 296 25.80 12.11 -10.18
CA SER A 296 25.88 13.10 -11.24
C SER A 296 24.99 12.72 -12.42
N VAL A 297 24.57 13.73 -13.17
CA VAL A 297 23.76 13.54 -14.38
C VAL A 297 24.69 13.58 -15.58
N ILE A 298 24.63 12.56 -16.42
CA ILE A 298 25.37 12.50 -17.68
C ILE A 298 24.76 13.53 -18.64
N ALA A 299 25.63 14.41 -19.17
CA ALA A 299 25.24 15.44 -20.13
C ALA A 299 24.56 14.79 -21.35
N ARG A 300 23.40 15.33 -21.76
CA ARG A 300 22.78 14.92 -23.02
C ARG A 300 23.49 15.65 -24.14
N LEU A 301 24.00 14.92 -25.13
CA LEU A 301 24.32 15.52 -26.41
C LEU A 301 23.01 15.74 -27.16
N ASP A 302 22.69 16.99 -27.47
CA ASP A 302 21.55 17.30 -28.31
C ASP A 302 21.82 16.77 -29.73
N PRO A 303 20.99 15.86 -30.27
CA PRO A 303 21.26 15.25 -31.57
C PRO A 303 21.15 16.25 -32.73
N PHE A 304 20.51 17.41 -32.53
CA PHE A 304 20.36 18.43 -33.58
C PHE A 304 21.44 19.50 -33.50
N THR A 305 21.84 19.93 -32.30
CA THR A 305 22.85 21.00 -32.14
C THR A 305 24.27 20.48 -31.87
N GLY A 306 24.41 19.21 -31.43
CA GLY A 306 25.68 18.64 -31.00
C GLY A 306 26.19 19.20 -29.67
N GLU A 307 25.43 20.09 -29.01
CA GLU A 307 25.82 20.69 -27.74
C GLU A 307 25.54 19.74 -26.57
N SER A 308 26.48 19.66 -25.63
CA SER A 308 26.29 18.95 -24.37
C SER A 308 25.41 19.78 -23.43
N GLN A 309 24.13 19.44 -23.33
CA GLN A 309 23.22 20.02 -22.34
C GLN A 309 23.38 19.29 -21.00
N GLY A 310 23.76 20.03 -19.96
CA GLY A 310 23.97 19.50 -18.61
C GLY A 310 25.44 19.23 -18.34
N VAL A 311 26.28 20.26 -18.40
CA VAL A 311 27.66 20.15 -17.94
C VAL A 311 27.66 20.38 -16.43
N ALA A 312 27.73 19.30 -15.66
CA ALA A 312 28.52 19.36 -14.44
C ALA A 312 29.90 19.83 -14.90
N ARG A 313 30.28 21.06 -14.53
CA ARG A 313 31.64 21.57 -14.71
C ARG A 313 32.55 20.54 -14.06
N LEU A 314 33.06 19.59 -14.84
CA LEU A 314 34.28 18.89 -14.52
C LEU A 314 35.31 20.00 -14.51
N ILE A 315 35.51 20.59 -13.33
CA ILE A 315 36.74 21.26 -13.01
C ILE A 315 37.77 20.13 -13.07
N SER A 316 38.26 19.83 -14.27
CA SER A 316 39.52 19.15 -14.42
C SER A 316 40.52 20.11 -13.81
N HIS A 317 40.80 19.98 -12.52
CA HIS A 317 42.09 20.35 -11.99
C HIS A 317 43.09 19.42 -12.68
N SER A 318 43.45 19.76 -13.92
CA SER A 318 44.77 19.46 -14.44
C SER A 318 45.72 20.20 -13.51
N SER A 319 46.11 19.54 -12.42
CA SER A 319 47.33 19.86 -11.71
C SER A 319 48.44 19.66 -12.74
N THR A 320 48.71 20.70 -13.52
CA THR A 320 50.01 20.88 -14.14
C THR A 320 50.96 21.12 -12.99
N ALA A 321 51.43 20.02 -12.39
CA ALA A 321 52.63 20.00 -11.60
C ALA A 321 53.71 20.63 -12.49
N ASN A 322 54.09 21.84 -12.09
CA ASN A 322 55.11 22.64 -12.74
C ASN A 322 56.40 21.81 -12.70
N TRP A 323 56.92 21.48 -13.87
CA TRP A 323 58.25 20.90 -14.01
C TRP A 323 59.28 21.99 -13.70
N GLN A 324 60.23 21.63 -12.84
CA GLN A 324 61.63 22.09 -12.72
C GLN A 324 61.93 23.58 -12.94
#